data_AF-A0A7I8V6N3-F1
#
_entry.id   AF-A0A7I8V6N3-F1
#
_cell.length_a   1.000
_cell.length_b   1.000
_cell.length_c   1.000
_cell.angle_alpha   90.00
_cell.angle_beta   90.00
_cell.angle_gamma   90.00
#
_symmetry.space_group_name_H-M   'P 1'
#
loop_
_entity.id
_entity.type
_entity.pdbx_description
1 polymer ?
#
loop_
_entity_poly.entity_id
_entity_poly.type
_entity_poly.pdbx_seq_one_letter_code
_entity_poly.pdbx_strand_id
1 'polypeptide(L)'
;MTEKEEMKKCFFCQEKEAKYTCPKCNYPYCSLVCYKGEKHLNCSENFYKECFVEGLKDMNNDDGNKRKMIEILNKMRKDEDPDLNIESLEDRIEGLDLDNDTEELWSKLTDEEKSEFERLCKKGNAFVEPWNPWWYESVNLRPNLTEEILPLQTLLKKEPSKTLAYSILNTLLCYCYICRRFNGDYIDLSSEAAQEVQGICGPLACNETFIDIASSLSSFSKALKVDEGKKKTNNLQTEKKRKEI
;
A
#
# COMPACT_ATOMS: atom_id res chain seq x y z
N MET A 1 -53.13 5.69 -19.86
CA MET A 1 -52.74 6.87 -20.66
C MET A 1 -51.31 7.16 -20.30
N THR A 2 -50.36 6.76 -21.15
CA THR A 2 -48.92 6.89 -20.93
C THR A 2 -48.48 8.29 -21.32
N GLU A 3 -48.15 9.11 -20.33
CA GLU A 3 -47.53 10.42 -20.54
C GLU A 3 -46.13 10.22 -21.12
N LYS A 4 -45.86 10.88 -22.25
CA LYS A 4 -44.58 10.88 -22.95
C LYS A 4 -43.58 11.68 -22.12
N GLU A 5 -42.59 11.01 -21.53
CA GLU A 5 -41.43 11.68 -20.94
C GLU A 5 -40.61 12.33 -22.07
N GLU A 6 -40.53 13.66 -22.07
CA GLU A 6 -39.62 14.39 -22.96
C GLU A 6 -38.17 14.08 -22.56
N MET A 7 -37.44 13.41 -23.45
CA MET A 7 -36.05 13.01 -23.27
C MET A 7 -35.12 14.23 -23.20
N LYS A 8 -34.79 14.69 -21.99
CA LYS A 8 -33.86 15.82 -21.80
C LYS A 8 -32.43 15.39 -22.08
N LYS A 9 -31.70 16.08 -22.96
CA LYS A 9 -30.28 15.85 -23.20
C LYS A 9 -29.41 16.51 -22.13
N CYS A 10 -28.21 15.97 -21.90
CA CYS A 10 -27.21 16.57 -21.01
C CYS A 10 -26.81 17.95 -21.50
N PHE A 11 -26.86 18.96 -20.63
CA PHE A 11 -26.51 20.33 -20.98
C PHE A 11 -25.00 20.50 -21.29
N PHE A 12 -24.15 19.69 -20.66
CA PHE A 12 -22.69 19.85 -20.72
C PHE A 12 -22.03 19.15 -21.91
N CYS A 13 -22.47 17.93 -22.23
CA CYS A 13 -21.94 17.17 -23.37
C CYS A 13 -22.88 17.15 -24.58
N GLN A 14 -24.19 17.41 -24.41
CA GLN A 14 -25.20 17.40 -25.48
C GLN A 14 -25.35 16.11 -26.30
N GLU A 15 -24.53 15.09 -26.02
CA GLU A 15 -24.50 13.81 -26.72
C GLU A 15 -25.40 12.76 -26.07
N LYS A 16 -25.43 12.74 -24.74
CA LYS A 16 -26.09 11.70 -23.95
C LYS A 16 -27.35 12.23 -23.28
N GLU A 17 -28.31 11.34 -23.06
CA GLU A 17 -29.52 11.65 -22.30
C GLU A 17 -29.16 12.01 -20.86
N ALA A 18 -29.81 13.05 -20.34
CA ALA A 18 -29.62 13.49 -18.97
C ALA A 18 -30.36 12.58 -18.01
N LYS A 19 -29.63 12.06 -17.02
CA LYS A 19 -30.15 11.18 -15.98
C LYS A 19 -30.40 11.90 -14.67
N TYR A 20 -29.74 13.05 -14.49
CA TYR A 20 -29.71 13.79 -13.23
C TYR A 20 -29.84 15.30 -13.50
N THR A 21 -30.20 16.07 -12.49
CA THR A 21 -30.29 17.54 -12.56
C THR A 21 -29.55 18.14 -11.38
N CYS A 22 -28.68 19.13 -11.63
CA CYS A 22 -27.93 19.77 -10.55
C CYS A 22 -28.86 20.63 -9.69
N PRO A 23 -28.89 20.49 -8.36
CA PRO A 23 -29.78 21.26 -7.49
C PRO A 23 -29.43 22.75 -7.37
N LYS A 24 -28.21 23.15 -7.75
CA LYS A 24 -27.73 24.55 -7.66
C LYS A 24 -28.06 25.36 -8.91
N CYS A 25 -27.80 24.80 -10.09
CA CYS A 25 -28.00 25.50 -11.37
C CYS A 25 -29.20 24.95 -12.18
N ASN A 26 -29.83 23.89 -11.70
CA ASN A 26 -30.95 23.21 -12.34
C ASN A 26 -30.67 22.66 -13.76
N TYR A 27 -29.39 22.56 -14.14
CA TYR A 27 -29.02 22.01 -15.44
C TYR A 27 -29.00 20.47 -15.45
N PRO A 28 -29.58 19.83 -16.48
CA PRO A 28 -29.62 18.38 -16.60
C PRO A 28 -28.27 17.81 -17.09
N TYR A 29 -27.81 16.69 -16.53
CA TYR A 29 -26.54 16.05 -16.87
C TYR A 29 -26.62 14.51 -16.94
N CYS A 30 -25.73 13.89 -17.71
CA CYS A 30 -25.77 12.44 -17.97
C CYS A 30 -24.98 11.59 -16.97
N SER A 31 -23.88 12.11 -16.39
CA SER A 31 -22.96 11.35 -15.55
C SER A 31 -22.06 12.24 -14.69
N LEU A 32 -21.36 11.63 -13.73
CA LEU A 32 -20.40 12.32 -12.86
C LEU A 32 -19.27 13.02 -13.63
N VAL A 33 -18.89 12.52 -14.81
CA VAL A 33 -17.89 13.17 -15.68
C VAL A 33 -18.38 14.54 -16.14
N CYS A 34 -19.65 14.64 -16.56
CA CYS A 34 -20.26 15.93 -16.92
C CYS A 34 -20.55 16.80 -15.70
N TYR A 35 -20.78 16.19 -14.54
CA TYR A 35 -20.95 16.92 -13.28
C TYR A 35 -19.64 17.56 -12.79
N LYS A 36 -18.50 16.87 -12.94
CA LYS A 36 -17.15 17.33 -12.54
C LYS A 36 -16.35 17.99 -13.68
N GLY A 37 -16.89 18.04 -14.89
CA GLY A 37 -16.19 18.60 -16.04
C GLY A 37 -16.06 20.12 -15.96
N GLU A 38 -15.13 20.68 -16.72
CA GLU A 38 -14.80 22.12 -16.72
C GLU A 38 -16.04 23.02 -16.88
N LYS A 39 -16.99 22.61 -17.73
CA LYS A 39 -18.24 23.35 -17.99
C LYS A 39 -19.19 23.42 -16.79
N HIS A 40 -19.03 22.57 -15.78
CA HIS A 40 -19.83 22.55 -14.56
C HIS A 40 -18.96 22.66 -13.28
N LEU A 41 -17.70 23.05 -13.44
CA LEU A 41 -16.71 23.04 -12.36
C LEU A 41 -17.14 23.92 -11.19
N ASN A 42 -17.64 25.13 -11.46
CA ASN A 42 -18.03 26.09 -10.43
C ASN A 42 -19.15 25.59 -9.51
N CYS A 43 -20.15 24.87 -10.03
CA CYS A 43 -21.22 24.30 -9.21
C CYS A 43 -20.76 23.06 -8.45
N SER A 44 -19.93 22.23 -9.07
CA SER A 44 -19.41 21.02 -8.43
C SER A 44 -18.43 21.35 -7.29
N GLU A 45 -17.49 22.27 -7.52
CA GLU A 45 -16.51 22.72 -6.52
C GLU A 45 -17.19 23.45 -5.35
N ASN A 46 -18.18 24.30 -5.65
CA ASN A 46 -18.92 25.00 -4.59
C ASN A 46 -19.73 24.03 -3.72
N PHE A 47 -20.32 22.98 -4.31
CA PHE A 47 -20.98 21.91 -3.55
C PHE A 47 -19.99 21.14 -2.67
N TYR A 48 -18.83 20.74 -3.20
CA TYR A 48 -17.80 20.07 -2.39
C TYR A 48 -17.30 20.95 -1.25
N LYS A 49 -17.07 22.24 -1.52
CA LYS A 49 -16.69 23.22 -0.49
C LYS A 49 -17.76 23.37 0.58
N GLU A 50 -19.03 23.49 0.20
CA GLU A 50 -20.12 23.59 1.16
C GLU A 50 -20.23 22.32 2.01
N CYS A 51 -20.20 21.12 1.42
CA CYS A 51 -20.22 19.87 2.16
C CYS A 51 -19.01 19.71 3.08
N PHE A 52 -17.83 20.13 2.64
CA PHE A 52 -16.62 20.12 3.46
C PHE A 52 -16.70 21.13 4.61
N VAL A 53 -17.16 22.35 4.34
CA VAL A 53 -17.34 23.42 5.34
C VAL A 53 -18.42 23.07 6.35
N GLU A 54 -19.47 22.37 5.92
CA GLU A 54 -20.57 21.86 6.75
C GLU A 54 -20.09 20.69 7.61
N GLY A 55 -19.37 19.71 7.05
CA GLY A 55 -18.72 18.66 7.84
C GLY A 55 -17.69 19.19 8.85
N LEU A 56 -17.06 20.34 8.56
CA LEU A 56 -16.20 21.06 9.51
C LEU A 56 -16.97 21.85 10.58
N LYS A 57 -18.23 22.26 10.33
CA LYS A 57 -19.06 22.91 11.37
C LYS A 57 -19.41 21.93 12.48
N ASP A 58 -19.57 20.65 12.16
CA ASP A 58 -19.85 19.61 13.15
C ASP A 58 -18.64 19.27 14.04
N MET A 59 -17.42 19.67 13.65
CA MET A 59 -16.19 19.33 14.39
C MET A 59 -15.55 20.48 15.18
N ASN A 60 -15.89 21.76 14.98
CA ASN A 60 -15.19 22.86 15.67
C ASN A 60 -15.99 24.18 15.78
N ASN A 61 -16.38 24.54 17.01
CA ASN A 61 -16.96 25.85 17.38
C ASN A 61 -15.90 26.96 17.56
N ASP A 62 -15.00 27.15 16.59
CA ASP A 62 -14.08 28.31 16.61
C ASP A 62 -13.88 28.93 15.22
N ASP A 63 -14.68 29.96 14.93
CA ASP A 63 -14.63 30.78 13.71
C ASP A 63 -13.28 31.49 13.51
N GLY A 64 -12.43 31.56 14.55
CA GLY A 64 -11.07 32.10 14.46
C GLY A 64 -10.12 31.17 13.71
N ASN A 65 -10.16 29.86 13.99
CA ASN A 65 -9.30 28.87 13.32
C ASN A 65 -9.73 28.63 11.87
N LYS A 66 -11.03 28.69 11.60
CA LYS A 66 -11.59 28.55 10.25
C LYS A 66 -11.09 29.67 9.32
N ARG A 67 -11.07 30.92 9.80
CA ARG A 67 -10.55 32.06 9.05
C ARG A 67 -9.05 31.94 8.77
N LYS A 68 -8.25 31.54 9.76
CA LYS A 68 -6.81 31.33 9.58
C LYS A 68 -6.51 30.21 8.59
N MET A 69 -7.27 29.11 8.61
CA MET A 69 -7.08 28.00 7.68
C MET A 69 -7.42 28.40 6.24
N ILE A 70 -8.50 29.16 6.03
CA ILE A 70 -8.88 29.69 4.70
C ILE A 70 -7.84 30.71 4.22
N GLU A 71 -7.30 31.53 5.12
CA GLU A 71 -6.24 32.49 4.80
C GLU A 71 -4.94 31.79 4.38
N ILE A 72 -4.56 30.70 5.06
CA ILE A 72 -3.40 29.87 4.69
C ILE A 72 -3.60 29.23 3.31
N LEU A 73 -4.77 28.66 3.03
CA LEU A 73 -5.09 28.05 1.73
C LEU A 73 -5.11 29.08 0.58
N ASN A 74 -5.66 30.27 0.82
CA ASN A 74 -5.64 31.35 -0.17
C ASN A 74 -4.26 31.96 -0.38
N LYS A 75 -3.38 31.91 0.64
CA LYS A 75 -2.00 32.33 0.53
C LYS A 75 -1.19 31.35 -0.31
N MET A 76 -1.37 30.04 -0.11
CA MET A 76 -0.77 29.00 -0.97
C MET A 76 -1.22 29.13 -2.43
N ARG A 77 -2.51 29.43 -2.67
CA ARG A 77 -3.03 29.67 -4.03
C ARG A 77 -2.51 30.97 -4.67
N LYS A 78 -2.02 31.93 -3.86
CA LYS A 78 -1.43 33.20 -4.35
C LYS A 78 0.08 33.14 -4.56
N ASP A 79 0.75 32.18 -3.90
CA ASP A 79 2.19 31.93 -4.06
C ASP A 79 2.47 30.99 -5.26
N GLU A 80 1.44 30.47 -5.93
CA GLU A 80 1.52 29.93 -7.30
C GLU A 80 1.62 31.11 -8.29
N ASP A 81 2.84 31.59 -8.49
CA ASP A 81 3.20 32.59 -9.49
C ASP A 81 2.91 32.02 -10.90
N PRO A 82 1.99 32.61 -11.69
CA PRO A 82 1.62 32.08 -13.01
C PRO A 82 2.76 32.16 -14.05
N ASP A 83 3.92 32.73 -13.72
CA ASP A 83 5.11 32.81 -14.58
C ASP A 83 6.21 31.79 -14.22
N LEU A 84 6.01 30.99 -13.17
CA LEU A 84 6.87 29.85 -12.87
C LEU A 84 6.22 28.58 -13.41
N ASN A 85 6.47 28.28 -14.68
CA ASN A 85 6.16 26.99 -15.30
C ASN A 85 7.04 25.88 -14.69
N ILE A 86 6.81 25.58 -13.41
CA ILE A 86 7.35 24.40 -12.75
C ILE A 86 6.42 23.27 -13.19
N GLU A 87 6.86 22.47 -14.16
CA GLU A 87 6.18 21.23 -14.53
C GLU A 87 5.90 20.42 -13.25
N SER A 88 4.63 20.04 -13.08
CA SER A 88 4.23 19.25 -11.92
C SER A 88 5.02 17.94 -11.90
N LEU A 89 5.32 17.43 -10.71
CA LEU A 89 5.93 16.10 -10.58
C LEU A 89 5.06 15.04 -11.28
N GLU A 90 3.73 15.20 -11.25
CA GLU A 90 2.78 14.35 -11.96
C GLU A 90 3.07 14.30 -13.48
N ASP A 91 3.30 15.45 -14.10
CA ASP A 91 3.58 15.55 -15.54
C ASP A 91 4.94 14.93 -15.89
N ARG A 92 5.92 15.04 -14.98
CA ARG A 92 7.29 14.52 -15.16
C ARG A 92 7.38 13.00 -15.06
N ILE A 93 6.45 12.37 -14.33
CA ILE A 93 6.42 10.91 -14.10
C ILE A 93 5.33 10.21 -14.92
N GLU A 94 4.55 10.96 -15.71
CA GLU A 94 3.50 10.40 -16.55
C GLU A 94 4.05 9.35 -17.52
N GLY A 95 3.42 8.17 -17.55
CA GLY A 95 3.78 7.09 -18.46
C GLY A 95 4.95 6.22 -18.02
N LEU A 96 5.56 6.46 -16.85
CA LEU A 96 6.55 5.57 -16.26
C LEU A 96 5.88 4.37 -15.58
N ASP A 97 6.46 3.19 -15.78
CA ASP A 97 6.11 2.00 -15.01
C ASP A 97 6.89 2.01 -13.69
N LEU A 98 6.22 2.33 -12.58
CA LEU A 98 6.86 2.50 -11.27
C LEU A 98 7.58 1.24 -10.76
N ASP A 99 7.20 0.06 -11.24
CA ASP A 99 7.78 -1.22 -10.81
C ASP A 99 9.04 -1.59 -11.61
N ASN A 100 9.16 -1.10 -12.84
CA ASN A 100 10.25 -1.48 -13.77
C ASN A 100 11.21 -0.32 -14.10
N ASP A 101 10.73 0.93 -14.05
CA ASP A 101 11.45 2.12 -14.48
C ASP A 101 11.98 2.95 -13.30
N THR A 102 12.31 2.31 -12.18
CA THR A 102 12.73 3.00 -10.94
C THR A 102 13.94 3.92 -11.13
N GLU A 103 14.88 3.56 -12.01
CA GLU A 103 16.05 4.41 -12.32
C GLU A 103 15.67 5.64 -13.16
N GLU A 104 14.74 5.48 -14.09
CA GLU A 104 14.23 6.59 -14.89
C GLU A 104 13.44 7.54 -13.99
N LEU A 105 12.57 7.01 -13.13
CA LEU A 105 11.88 7.77 -12.09
C LEU A 105 12.86 8.55 -11.20
N TRP A 106 13.93 7.89 -10.73
CA TRP A 106 14.97 8.55 -9.93
C TRP A 106 15.66 9.68 -10.70
N SER A 107 15.93 9.49 -11.98
CA SER A 107 16.55 10.51 -12.83
C SER A 107 15.65 11.72 -13.06
N LYS A 108 14.33 11.51 -13.09
CA LYS A 108 13.32 12.56 -13.30
C LYS A 108 13.17 13.46 -12.09
N LEU A 109 13.50 13.01 -10.88
CA LEU A 109 13.45 13.79 -9.62
C LEU A 109 14.56 14.87 -9.56
N THR A 110 14.25 16.04 -8.99
CA THR A 110 15.24 17.09 -8.73
C THR A 110 16.15 16.69 -7.56
N ASP A 111 17.27 17.40 -7.41
CA ASP A 111 18.22 17.12 -6.32
C ASP A 111 17.61 17.42 -4.94
N GLU A 112 16.71 18.40 -4.84
CA GLU A 112 15.95 18.69 -3.63
C GLU A 112 14.97 17.56 -3.29
N GLU A 113 14.23 17.04 -4.28
CA GLU A 113 13.28 15.93 -4.09
C GLU A 113 13.99 14.64 -3.68
N LYS A 114 15.15 14.34 -4.30
CA LYS A 114 16.02 13.21 -3.93
C LYS A 114 16.53 13.35 -2.49
N SER A 115 17.02 14.54 -2.14
CA SER A 115 17.53 14.82 -0.80
C SER A 115 16.44 14.69 0.26
N GLU A 116 15.22 15.17 -0.04
CA GLU A 116 14.07 15.03 0.84
C GLU A 116 13.64 13.56 1.00
N PHE A 117 13.58 12.80 -0.10
CA PHE A 117 13.31 11.36 -0.05
C PHE A 117 14.36 10.61 0.77
N GLU A 118 15.65 10.86 0.54
CA GLU A 118 16.72 10.27 1.35
C GLU A 118 16.60 10.64 2.83
N ARG A 119 16.24 11.90 3.13
CA ARG A 119 16.03 12.38 4.49
C ARG A 119 14.86 11.66 5.16
N LEU A 120 13.78 11.40 4.43
CA LEU A 120 12.61 10.66 4.92
C LEU A 120 12.95 9.19 5.17
N CYS A 121 13.67 8.54 4.23
CA CYS A 121 14.17 7.19 4.38
C CYS A 121 15.10 7.04 5.61
N LYS A 122 16.05 7.96 5.80
CA LYS A 122 16.98 7.95 6.96
C LYS A 122 16.27 8.18 8.29
N LYS A 123 15.15 8.92 8.30
CA LYS A 123 14.34 9.12 9.51
C LYS A 123 13.44 7.93 9.84
N GLY A 124 13.40 6.89 9.00
CA GLY A 124 12.49 5.75 9.17
C GLY A 124 11.04 6.07 8.83
N ASN A 125 10.78 7.23 8.22
CA ASN A 125 9.47 7.66 7.74
C ASN A 125 9.32 7.32 6.26
N ALA A 126 9.69 6.10 5.86
CA ALA A 126 9.05 5.56 4.67
C ALA A 126 7.55 5.52 4.99
N PHE A 127 6.69 5.99 4.10
CA PHE A 127 5.22 6.10 4.30
C PHE A 127 4.50 4.75 4.51
N VAL A 128 5.24 3.71 4.91
CA VAL A 128 4.76 2.38 5.21
C VAL A 128 4.60 2.28 6.73
N GLU A 129 3.35 2.19 7.18
CA GLU A 129 3.09 1.91 8.58
C GLU A 129 3.68 0.54 8.94
N PRO A 130 4.47 0.45 10.03
CA PRO A 130 5.04 -0.83 10.43
C PRO A 130 3.91 -1.77 10.85
N TRP A 131 3.87 -2.94 10.25
CA TRP A 131 2.92 -3.97 10.61
C TRP A 131 3.17 -4.42 12.05
N ASN A 132 2.12 -4.35 12.86
CA ASN A 132 2.15 -4.89 14.20
C ASN A 132 1.81 -6.38 14.14
N PRO A 133 2.74 -7.27 14.54
CA PRO A 133 2.44 -8.68 14.56
C PRO A 133 1.31 -9.02 15.51
N TRP A 134 0.38 -9.85 15.05
CA TRP A 134 -0.77 -10.29 15.82
C TRP A 134 -0.36 -10.91 17.17
N TRP A 135 0.81 -11.55 17.27
CA TRP A 135 1.31 -12.16 18.50
C TRP A 135 1.82 -11.17 19.56
N TYR A 136 1.91 -9.87 19.25
CA TYR A 136 2.15 -8.83 20.27
C TYR A 136 0.89 -8.27 20.88
N GLU A 137 -0.25 -8.52 20.24
CA GLU A 137 -1.52 -8.13 20.82
C GLU A 137 -1.90 -9.13 21.92
N SER A 138 -2.23 -8.61 23.11
CA SER A 138 -2.77 -9.38 24.24
C SER A 138 -4.22 -9.80 24.02
N VAL A 139 -4.57 -10.17 22.79
CA VAL A 139 -5.87 -10.77 22.47
C VAL A 139 -5.81 -12.23 22.87
N ASN A 140 -6.95 -12.79 23.31
CA ASN A 140 -7.12 -14.24 23.38
C ASN A 140 -7.06 -14.80 21.95
N LEU A 141 -5.84 -14.94 21.41
CA LEU A 141 -5.51 -15.46 20.08
C LEU A 141 -5.77 -16.97 19.96
N ARG A 142 -6.65 -17.53 20.78
CA ARG A 142 -7.24 -18.80 20.41
C ARG A 142 -8.06 -18.48 19.17
N PRO A 143 -7.67 -18.95 17.97
CA PRO A 143 -8.59 -18.87 16.85
C PRO A 143 -9.89 -19.47 17.34
N ASN A 144 -11.04 -18.92 16.93
CA ASN A 144 -12.30 -19.61 17.17
C ASN A 144 -12.20 -20.94 16.43
N LEU A 145 -11.77 -21.99 17.14
CA LEU A 145 -11.61 -23.34 16.62
C LEU A 145 -13.03 -23.84 16.41
N THR A 146 -13.61 -23.48 15.27
CA THR A 146 -14.97 -23.85 14.87
C THR A 146 -15.09 -25.36 14.62
N GLU A 147 -13.97 -26.07 14.59
CA GLU A 147 -13.89 -27.51 14.40
C GLU A 147 -13.14 -28.16 15.58
N GLU A 148 -13.66 -29.29 16.05
CA GLU A 148 -12.98 -30.14 17.03
C GLU A 148 -11.65 -30.63 16.42
N ILE A 149 -10.54 -29.99 16.80
CA ILE A 149 -9.21 -30.45 16.38
C ILE A 149 -8.99 -31.83 16.99
N LEU A 150 -8.95 -32.85 16.13
CA LEU A 150 -8.63 -34.21 16.51
C LEU A 150 -7.21 -34.28 17.10
N PRO A 151 -6.98 -35.05 18.18
CA PRO A 151 -5.64 -35.21 18.74
C PRO A 151 -4.69 -35.81 17.70
N LEU A 152 -3.43 -35.34 17.68
CA LEU A 152 -2.43 -35.78 16.70
C LEU A 152 -2.26 -37.32 16.67
N GLN A 153 -2.40 -37.96 17.82
CA GLN A 153 -2.32 -39.42 17.98
C GLN A 153 -3.43 -40.17 17.22
N THR A 154 -4.58 -39.53 16.99
CA THR A 154 -5.69 -40.11 16.22
C THR A 154 -5.47 -39.99 14.71
N LEU A 155 -4.67 -39.02 14.28
CA LEU A 155 -4.36 -38.76 12.86
C LEU A 155 -3.17 -39.57 12.38
N LEU A 156 -2.25 -39.95 13.28
CA LEU A 156 -1.01 -40.65 12.94
C LEU A 156 -1.08 -42.15 13.25
N LYS A 157 -0.70 -42.98 12.28
CA LYS A 157 -0.55 -44.45 12.47
C LYS A 157 0.69 -44.86 13.27
N LYS A 158 1.66 -43.94 13.42
CA LYS A 158 2.95 -44.16 14.09
C LYS A 158 3.19 -43.03 15.08
N GLU A 159 3.91 -43.33 16.14
CA GLU A 159 4.33 -42.31 17.11
C GLU A 159 5.18 -41.25 16.39
N PRO A 160 4.86 -39.94 16.55
CA PRO A 160 5.66 -38.88 15.96
C PRO A 160 7.07 -38.86 16.54
N SER A 161 8.05 -38.46 15.73
CA SER A 161 9.43 -38.37 16.19
C SER A 161 9.55 -37.41 17.38
N LYS A 162 10.34 -37.81 18.39
CA LYS A 162 10.67 -36.96 19.55
C LYS A 162 11.36 -35.64 19.17
N THR A 163 11.94 -35.60 17.97
CA THR A 163 12.62 -34.42 17.41
C THR A 163 11.71 -33.48 16.62
N LEU A 164 10.45 -33.87 16.37
CA LEU A 164 9.52 -33.10 15.53
C LEU A 164 9.32 -31.66 16.04
N ALA A 165 9.31 -31.47 17.37
CA ALA A 165 9.18 -30.16 17.99
C ALA A 165 10.24 -29.15 17.51
N TYR A 166 11.46 -29.62 17.22
CA TYR A 166 12.55 -28.75 16.76
C TYR A 166 12.40 -28.35 15.29
N SER A 167 11.85 -29.22 14.45
CA SER A 167 11.48 -28.90 13.07
C SER A 167 10.29 -27.93 13.02
N ILE A 168 9.31 -28.09 13.91
CA ILE A 168 8.21 -27.11 14.07
C ILE A 168 8.77 -25.76 14.51
N LEU A 169 9.68 -25.73 15.50
CA LEU A 169 10.32 -24.50 15.94
C LEU A 169 11.05 -23.78 14.80
N ASN A 170 11.82 -24.51 13.98
CA ASN A 170 12.50 -23.95 12.82
C ASN A 170 11.49 -23.32 11.83
N THR A 171 10.40 -24.03 11.56
CA THR A 171 9.33 -23.57 10.66
C THR A 171 8.66 -22.29 11.20
N LEU A 172 8.37 -22.24 12.50
CA LEU A 172 7.80 -21.05 13.14
C LEU A 172 8.75 -19.85 13.10
N LEU A 173 10.05 -20.06 13.30
CA LEU A 173 11.05 -19.00 13.15
C LEU A 173 11.08 -18.44 11.73
N CYS A 174 11.03 -19.31 10.72
CA CYS A 174 10.94 -18.90 9.33
C CYS A 174 9.66 -18.10 9.06
N TYR A 175 8.51 -18.57 9.55
CA TYR A 175 7.24 -17.84 9.44
C TYR A 175 7.32 -16.44 10.06
N CYS A 176 7.81 -16.33 11.29
CA CYS A 176 7.98 -15.04 11.97
C CYS A 176 8.92 -14.10 11.19
N TYR A 177 10.01 -14.64 10.64
CA TYR A 177 10.94 -13.86 9.82
C TYR A 177 10.27 -13.32 8.55
N ILE A 178 9.52 -14.17 7.84
CA ILE A 178 8.82 -13.78 6.61
C ILE A 178 7.76 -12.72 6.90
N CYS A 179 6.94 -12.91 7.93
CA CYS A 179 5.95 -11.92 8.34
C CYS A 179 6.59 -10.54 8.58
N ARG A 180 7.77 -10.50 9.21
CA ARG A 180 8.50 -9.26 9.46
C ARG A 180 9.14 -8.68 8.21
N ARG A 181 9.75 -9.53 7.39
CA ARG A 181 10.42 -9.15 6.15
C ARG A 181 9.47 -8.48 5.17
N PHE A 182 8.26 -9.02 5.07
CA PHE A 182 7.20 -8.51 4.19
C PHE A 182 6.29 -7.50 4.90
N ASN A 183 6.64 -7.05 6.11
CA ASN A 183 5.82 -6.11 6.89
C ASN A 183 4.32 -6.50 6.91
N GLY A 184 4.03 -7.78 7.19
CA GLY A 184 2.68 -8.33 7.24
C GLY A 184 2.08 -8.76 5.90
N ASP A 185 2.67 -8.34 4.77
CA ASP A 185 2.09 -8.48 3.43
C ASP A 185 2.53 -9.73 2.65
N TYR A 186 2.82 -10.81 3.38
CA TYR A 186 3.30 -12.07 2.80
C TYR A 186 2.19 -12.89 2.13
N ILE A 187 0.92 -12.52 2.33
CA ILE A 187 -0.23 -13.18 1.69
C ILE A 187 -0.39 -12.66 0.26
N ASP A 188 -0.34 -11.34 0.08
CA ASP A 188 -0.46 -10.73 -1.25
C ASP A 188 0.80 -11.03 -2.09
N LEU A 189 1.97 -11.11 -1.44
CA LEU A 189 3.25 -11.52 -2.04
C LEU A 189 3.58 -13.02 -1.80
N SER A 190 2.58 -13.88 -1.96
CA SER A 190 2.69 -15.31 -1.58
C SER A 190 3.76 -16.09 -2.33
N SER A 191 4.01 -15.79 -3.61
CA SER A 191 5.02 -16.49 -4.43
C SER A 191 6.44 -16.18 -3.93
N GLU A 192 6.73 -14.90 -3.72
CA GLU A 192 7.99 -14.37 -3.24
C GLU A 192 8.24 -14.87 -1.81
N ALA A 193 7.22 -14.79 -0.95
CA ALA A 193 7.28 -15.31 0.41
C ALA A 193 7.55 -16.82 0.43
N ALA A 194 6.90 -17.62 -0.43
CA ALA A 194 7.13 -19.06 -0.51
C ALA A 194 8.54 -19.42 -0.99
N GLN A 195 9.07 -18.70 -1.99
CA GLN A 195 10.45 -18.89 -2.45
C GLN A 195 11.47 -18.59 -1.34
N GLU A 196 11.24 -17.52 -0.57
CA GLU A 196 12.07 -17.17 0.57
C GLU A 196 12.00 -18.24 1.67
N VAL A 197 10.79 -18.73 2.02
CA VAL A 197 10.60 -19.85 2.95
C VAL A 197 11.37 -21.08 2.49
N GLN A 198 11.29 -21.42 1.20
CA GLN A 198 12.03 -22.56 0.63
C GLN A 198 13.55 -22.36 0.73
N GLY A 199 14.04 -21.13 0.68
CA GLY A 199 15.46 -20.81 0.83
C GLY A 199 15.98 -20.94 2.27
N ILE A 200 15.13 -20.71 3.27
CA ILE A 200 15.55 -20.58 4.68
C ILE A 200 15.06 -21.68 5.62
N CYS A 201 14.00 -22.41 5.26
CA CYS A 201 13.36 -23.41 6.12
C CYS A 201 13.85 -24.83 5.80
N GLY A 202 14.85 -25.30 6.53
CA GLY A 202 15.44 -26.64 6.34
C GLY A 202 14.42 -27.80 6.34
N PRO A 203 13.46 -27.87 7.28
CA PRO A 203 12.44 -28.92 7.30
C PRO A 203 11.59 -28.97 6.03
N LEU A 204 11.20 -27.81 5.49
CA LEU A 204 10.34 -27.73 4.30
C LEU A 204 11.15 -27.88 3.01
N ALA A 205 12.38 -27.38 2.97
CA ALA A 205 13.21 -27.36 1.78
C ALA A 205 13.88 -28.70 1.49
N CYS A 206 14.39 -29.37 2.54
CA CYS A 206 15.22 -30.57 2.38
C CYS A 206 14.94 -31.66 3.43
N ASN A 207 13.78 -31.60 4.12
CA ASN A 207 13.43 -32.53 5.20
C ASN A 207 14.49 -32.59 6.31
N GLU A 208 15.14 -31.45 6.60
CA GLU A 208 16.12 -31.38 7.68
C GLU A 208 15.47 -31.66 9.04
N THR A 209 16.12 -32.50 9.84
CA THR A 209 15.69 -32.82 11.20
C THR A 209 16.71 -32.34 12.21
N PHE A 210 16.25 -31.86 13.35
CA PHE A 210 17.09 -31.30 14.40
C PHE A 210 17.00 -32.13 15.67
N ILE A 211 18.09 -32.19 16.43
CA ILE A 211 18.13 -32.96 17.69
C ILE A 211 17.88 -32.08 18.92
N ASP A 212 18.01 -30.76 18.77
CA ASP A 212 17.85 -29.77 19.82
C ASP A 212 17.48 -28.38 19.24
N ILE A 213 17.23 -27.42 20.13
CA ILE A 213 16.94 -26.03 19.77
C ILE A 213 18.17 -25.37 19.10
N ALA A 214 19.38 -25.65 19.59
CA ALA A 214 20.60 -25.00 19.13
C ALA A 214 20.92 -25.31 17.66
N SER A 215 20.74 -26.57 17.24
CA SER A 215 20.90 -27.02 15.86
C SER A 215 19.87 -26.40 14.93
N SER A 216 18.60 -26.33 15.35
CA SER A 216 17.52 -25.65 14.64
C SER A 216 17.83 -24.17 14.40
N LEU A 217 18.22 -23.44 15.46
CA LEU A 217 18.61 -22.02 15.37
C LEU A 217 19.86 -21.80 14.51
N SER A 218 20.85 -22.70 14.63
CA SER A 218 22.09 -22.61 13.87
C SER A 218 21.86 -22.84 12.37
N SER A 219 20.99 -23.79 12.00
CA SER A 219 20.60 -24.01 10.61
C SER A 219 19.91 -22.76 10.03
N PHE A 220 18.90 -22.26 10.73
CA PHE A 220 18.19 -21.03 10.34
C PHE A 220 19.13 -19.83 10.18
N SER A 221 20.01 -19.60 11.16
CA SER A 221 20.97 -18.48 11.13
C SER A 221 21.98 -18.59 9.98
N LYS A 222 22.39 -19.82 9.62
CA LYS A 222 23.26 -20.05 8.46
C LYS A 222 22.52 -19.76 7.17
N ALA A 223 21.27 -20.23 7.04
CA ALA A 223 20.47 -20.01 5.85
C ALA A 223 20.22 -18.52 5.59
N LEU A 224 19.94 -17.74 6.64
CA LEU A 224 19.82 -16.27 6.54
C LEU A 224 21.09 -15.60 6.00
N LYS A 225 22.28 -15.99 6.48
CA LYS A 225 23.55 -15.41 6.00
C LYS A 225 23.80 -15.71 4.52
N VAL A 226 23.43 -16.91 4.07
CA VAL A 226 23.57 -17.32 2.67
C VAL A 226 22.60 -16.54 1.80
N ASP A 227 21.36 -16.37 2.25
CA ASP A 227 20.32 -15.63 1.55
C ASP A 227 20.66 -14.13 1.42
N GLU A 228 21.11 -13.49 2.50
CA GLU A 228 21.63 -12.12 2.46
C GLU A 228 22.85 -11.97 1.52
N GLY A 229 23.72 -12.98 1.49
CA GLY A 229 24.86 -13.04 0.58
C GLY A 229 24.44 -13.09 -0.89
N LYS A 230 23.47 -13.95 -1.23
CA LYS A 230 22.92 -14.06 -2.60
C LYS A 230 22.27 -12.76 -3.06
N LYS A 231 21.52 -12.09 -2.18
CA LYS A 231 20.89 -10.80 -2.48
C LYS A 231 21.91 -9.69 -2.75
N LYS A 232 22.98 -9.62 -1.94
CA LYS A 232 24.09 -8.68 -2.17
C LYS A 232 24.81 -8.96 -3.48
N THR A 233 25.05 -10.22 -3.85
CA THR A 233 25.69 -10.57 -5.12
C THR A 233 24.79 -10.30 -6.33
N ASN A 234 23.49 -10.53 -6.22
CA ASN A 234 22.54 -10.23 -7.28
C ASN A 234 22.47 -8.72 -7.52
N ASN A 235 22.38 -7.92 -6.45
CA ASN A 235 22.41 -6.45 -6.53
C ASN A 235 23.71 -5.94 -7.18
N LEU A 236 24.87 -6.49 -6.81
CA LEU A 236 26.16 -6.13 -7.42
C LEU A 236 26.28 -6.54 -8.90
N GLN A 237 25.66 -7.66 -9.30
CA GLN A 237 25.66 -8.11 -10.69
C GLN A 237 24.70 -7.29 -11.57
N THR A 238 23.55 -6.87 -11.04
CA THR A 238 22.68 -5.88 -11.67
C THR A 238 23.40 -4.53 -11.80
N GLU A 239 24.11 -4.06 -10.77
CA GLU A 239 24.91 -2.82 -10.84
C GLU A 239 26.06 -2.90 -11.84
N LYS A 240 26.73 -4.05 -11.99
CA LYS A 240 27.80 -4.23 -12.98
C LYS A 240 27.27 -4.27 -14.41
N LYS A 241 26.15 -4.96 -14.67
CA LYS A 241 25.49 -4.92 -15.97
C LYS A 241 24.97 -3.52 -16.33
N ARG A 242 24.60 -2.71 -15.34
CA ARG A 242 24.19 -1.29 -15.50
C ARG A 242 25.35 -0.33 -15.81
N LYS A 243 26.62 -0.73 -15.66
CA LYS A 243 27.80 0.09 -15.97
C LYS A 243 28.47 -0.24 -17.31
N GLU A 244 28.00 -1.29 -17.98
CA GLU A 244 28.54 -1.77 -19.27
C GLU A 244 27.62 -1.44 -20.46
N ILE A 245 26.53 -0.69 -20.23
CA ILE A 245 25.63 -0.08 -21.22
C ILE A 245 25.79 1.43 -21.11
#